data_AF-Q7YTS8-F1
#
_entry.id   AF-Q7YTS8-F1
#
_cell.length_a   1.000
_cell.length_b   1.000
_cell.length_c   1.000
_cell.angle_alpha   90.00
_cell.angle_beta   90.00
_cell.angle_gamma   90.00
#
_symmetry.space_group_name_H-M   'P 1'
#
loop_
_entity.id
_entity.type
_entity.pdbx_description
1 polymer ?
#
loop_
_entity_poly.entity_id
_entity_poly.type
_entity_poly.pdbx_seq_one_letter_code
_entity_poly.pdbx_strand_id
1 'polypeptide(L)'
;MRFPVLILLSMILSSVSTSKWDASTVASHFLSEFEKALNSKDAFKILAHFSPQKGNNDISTRKLIKELSNWHGSFNNARFTRKTGGDVEVSVVFSNPQVQRRLKKTEFVLESNGVMSYSGWTIKSMTNIITVRTP
;
A
#
# COMPACT_ATOMS: atom_id res chain seq x y z
N MET A 1 -16.11 -48.88 -22.05
CA MET A 1 -16.76 -47.93 -21.11
C MET A 1 -15.91 -46.67 -21.07
N ARG A 2 -16.58 -45.52 -21.20
CA ARG A 2 -16.00 -44.18 -21.41
C ARG A 2 -15.78 -43.50 -20.06
N PHE A 3 -14.62 -42.91 -19.80
CA PHE A 3 -14.47 -41.68 -18.99
C PHE A 3 -13.10 -41.06 -19.28
N PRO A 4 -13.03 -39.84 -19.87
CA PRO A 4 -11.76 -39.20 -20.16
C PRO A 4 -11.24 -38.53 -18.88
N VAL A 5 -10.05 -38.95 -18.44
CA VAL A 5 -9.27 -38.34 -17.33
C VAL A 5 -8.78 -36.92 -17.67
N LEU A 6 -9.21 -36.34 -18.79
CA LEU A 6 -8.73 -35.08 -19.35
C LEU A 6 -9.39 -33.81 -18.79
N ILE A 7 -10.40 -33.89 -17.90
CA ILE A 7 -11.12 -32.70 -17.42
C ILE A 7 -10.55 -32.16 -16.10
N LEU A 8 -9.67 -32.89 -15.41
CA LEU A 8 -9.13 -32.43 -14.11
C LEU A 8 -7.84 -31.58 -14.21
N LEU A 9 -7.16 -31.57 -15.36
CA LEU A 9 -5.91 -30.82 -15.53
C LEU A 9 -6.13 -29.33 -15.88
N SER A 10 -7.32 -28.94 -16.32
CA SER A 10 -7.64 -27.55 -16.70
C SER A 10 -8.03 -26.64 -15.54
N MET A 11 -8.19 -27.15 -14.31
CA MET A 11 -8.53 -26.32 -13.15
C MET A 11 -7.31 -25.74 -12.40
N ILE A 12 -6.09 -26.15 -12.76
CA ILE A 12 -4.86 -25.59 -12.16
C ILE A 12 -4.48 -24.23 -12.79
N LEU A 13 -5.14 -23.81 -13.88
CA LEU A 13 -5.03 -22.45 -14.43
C LEU A 13 -5.98 -21.47 -13.72
N SER A 14 -6.03 -21.53 -12.39
CA SER A 14 -6.68 -20.49 -11.59
C SER A 14 -5.79 -19.25 -11.59
N SER A 15 -5.97 -18.42 -12.62
CA SER A 15 -5.82 -16.96 -12.60
C SER A 15 -4.66 -16.44 -11.73
N VAL A 16 -3.44 -16.70 -12.19
CA VAL A 16 -2.29 -15.87 -11.83
C VAL A 16 -2.49 -14.53 -12.54
N SER A 17 -3.22 -13.61 -11.90
CA SER A 17 -3.21 -12.21 -12.33
C SER A 17 -1.87 -11.61 -11.89
N THR A 18 -0.83 -11.82 -12.70
CA THR A 18 0.36 -11.00 -12.59
C THR A 18 -0.07 -9.56 -12.83
N SER A 19 0.00 -8.74 -11.78
CA SER A 19 -0.05 -7.29 -11.90
C SER A 19 0.83 -6.89 -13.08
N LYS A 20 0.28 -6.20 -14.08
CA LYS A 20 1.06 -5.64 -15.22
C LYS A 20 2.13 -4.66 -14.76
N TRP A 21 2.07 -4.22 -13.51
CA TRP A 21 2.95 -3.23 -12.90
C TRP A 21 3.88 -3.89 -11.91
N ASP A 22 5.14 -3.44 -11.90
CA ASP A 22 6.08 -3.79 -10.85
C ASP A 22 5.69 -3.11 -9.52
N ALA A 23 6.24 -3.64 -8.42
CA ALA A 23 5.94 -3.17 -7.06
C ALA A 23 6.35 -1.70 -6.86
N SER A 24 7.44 -1.26 -7.48
CA SER A 24 7.95 0.11 -7.36
C SER A 24 7.01 1.13 -8.01
N THR A 25 6.43 0.79 -9.15
CA THR A 25 5.44 1.62 -9.86
C THR A 25 4.16 1.73 -9.05
N VAL A 26 3.68 0.60 -8.50
CA VAL A 26 2.54 0.58 -7.58
C VAL A 26 2.80 1.47 -6.36
N ALA A 27 3.95 1.31 -5.71
CA ALA A 27 4.33 2.08 -4.53
C ALA A 27 4.44 3.58 -4.82
N SER A 28 5.08 3.96 -5.95
CA SER A 28 5.25 5.37 -6.35
C SER A 28 3.90 6.06 -6.58
N HIS A 29 3.01 5.41 -7.33
CA HIS A 29 1.67 5.95 -7.59
C HIS A 29 0.84 6.04 -6.31
N PHE A 30 0.82 4.97 -5.51
CA PHE A 30 0.11 4.95 -4.24
C PHE A 30 0.56 6.08 -3.33
N LEU A 31 1.87 6.26 -3.15
CA LEU A 31 2.43 7.25 -2.24
C LEU A 31 2.10 8.68 -2.66
N SER A 32 2.14 8.96 -3.98
CA SER A 32 1.73 10.25 -4.54
C SER A 32 0.27 10.60 -4.23
N GLU A 33 -0.65 9.65 -4.43
CA GLU A 33 -2.08 9.87 -4.14
C GLU A 33 -2.34 9.97 -2.63
N PHE A 34 -1.67 9.14 -1.83
CA PHE A 34 -1.79 9.17 -0.38
C PHE A 34 -1.28 10.50 0.21
N GLU A 35 -0.17 11.04 -0.31
CA GLU A 35 0.33 12.37 0.07
C GLU A 35 -0.66 13.48 -0.27
N LYS A 36 -1.28 13.44 -1.45
CA LYS A 36 -2.34 14.39 -1.82
C LYS A 36 -3.51 14.29 -0.84
N ALA A 37 -3.92 13.08 -0.45
CA ALA A 37 -4.97 12.88 0.55
C ALA A 37 -4.58 13.46 1.91
N LEU A 38 -3.37 13.18 2.41
CA LEU A 38 -2.85 13.73 3.66
C LEU A 38 -2.83 15.26 3.65
N ASN A 39 -2.34 15.87 2.57
CA ASN A 39 -2.22 17.32 2.43
C ASN A 39 -3.56 18.02 2.24
N SER A 40 -4.58 17.31 1.73
CA SER A 40 -5.95 17.84 1.66
C SER A 40 -6.61 18.02 3.04
N LYS A 41 -6.07 17.37 4.08
CA LYS A 41 -6.63 17.32 5.45
C LYS A 41 -8.06 16.77 5.53
N ASP A 42 -8.53 16.13 4.46
CA ASP A 42 -9.84 15.49 4.40
C ASP A 42 -9.74 14.05 4.89
N ALA A 43 -10.39 13.77 6.02
CA ALA A 43 -10.39 12.45 6.64
C ALA A 43 -10.96 11.36 5.72
N PHE A 44 -11.97 11.67 4.90
CA PHE A 44 -12.58 10.69 4.01
C PHE A 44 -11.65 10.30 2.87
N LYS A 45 -10.90 11.26 2.31
CA LYS A 45 -9.89 10.97 1.28
C LYS A 45 -8.77 10.10 1.82
N ILE A 46 -8.36 10.30 3.07
CA ILE A 46 -7.34 9.46 3.72
C ILE A 46 -7.91 8.06 3.94
N LEU A 47 -9.12 7.94 4.49
CA LEU A 47 -9.77 6.64 4.73
C LEU A 47 -9.98 5.84 3.45
N ALA A 48 -10.23 6.49 2.32
CA ALA A 48 -10.37 5.82 1.02
C ALA A 48 -9.10 5.07 0.57
N HIS A 49 -7.94 5.39 1.16
CA HIS A 49 -6.69 4.67 0.90
C HIS A 49 -6.50 3.46 1.80
N PHE A 50 -7.40 3.18 2.74
CA PHE A 50 -7.36 2.00 3.58
C PHE A 50 -8.38 0.97 3.12
N SER A 51 -7.97 -0.29 3.13
CA SER A 51 -8.87 -1.39 2.85
C SER A 51 -9.98 -1.47 3.90
N PRO A 52 -11.19 -1.92 3.54
CA PRO A 52 -12.25 -2.18 4.50
C PRO A 52 -11.77 -3.16 5.59
N GLN A 53 -11.63 -2.67 6.82
CA GLN A 53 -11.20 -3.48 7.96
C GLN A 53 -12.43 -4.15 8.59
N LYS A 54 -12.36 -5.46 8.86
CA LYS A 54 -13.37 -6.12 9.71
C LYS A 54 -13.04 -5.82 11.17
N GLY A 55 -13.90 -5.06 11.84
CA GLY A 55 -13.78 -4.74 13.27
C GLY A 55 -13.34 -3.31 13.55
N ASN A 56 -12.94 -3.07 14.80
CA ASN A 56 -12.61 -1.74 15.30
C ASN A 56 -11.13 -1.42 15.07
N ASN A 57 -10.76 -1.09 13.84
CA ASN A 57 -9.41 -0.60 13.54
C ASN A 57 -9.36 0.91 13.70
N ASP A 58 -8.57 1.34 14.69
CA ASP A 58 -8.39 2.73 15.10
C ASP A 58 -7.44 3.45 14.14
N ILE A 59 -7.85 3.55 12.87
CA ILE A 59 -7.19 4.42 11.90
C ILE A 59 -7.54 5.86 12.27
N SER A 60 -6.72 6.44 13.15
CA SER A 60 -6.85 7.85 13.51
C SER A 60 -6.32 8.73 12.38
N THR A 61 -7.20 9.09 11.45
CA THR A 61 -6.88 10.05 10.38
C THR A 61 -6.33 11.37 10.93
N ARG A 62 -6.84 11.83 12.08
CA ARG A 62 -6.32 13.01 12.78
C ARG A 62 -4.84 12.85 13.16
N LYS A 63 -4.46 11.67 13.67
CA LYS A 63 -3.06 11.36 13.97
C LYS A 63 -2.22 11.36 12.70
N LEU A 64 -2.67 10.68 11.64
CA LEU A 64 -1.97 10.65 10.35
C LEU A 64 -1.75 12.05 9.76
N ILE A 65 -2.80 12.89 9.72
CA ILE A 65 -2.69 14.28 9.26
C ILE A 65 -1.67 15.03 10.11
N LYS A 66 -1.81 15.00 11.44
CA LYS A 66 -0.88 15.70 12.34
C LYS A 66 0.56 15.24 12.14
N GLU A 67 0.75 13.96 11.87
CA GLU A 67 2.07 13.35 11.80
C GLU A 67 2.74 13.47 10.45
N LEU A 68 1.99 13.47 9.35
CA LEU A 68 2.52 13.31 7.99
C LEU A 68 2.08 14.42 7.03
N SER A 69 1.18 15.34 7.41
CA SER A 69 0.87 16.49 6.56
C SER A 69 2.12 17.34 6.32
N ASN A 70 2.37 17.74 5.08
CA ASN A 70 3.58 18.42 4.62
C ASN A 70 4.87 17.60 4.75
N TRP A 71 4.79 16.28 4.98
CA TRP A 71 5.92 15.38 4.83
C TRP A 71 5.87 14.73 3.45
N HIS A 72 7.02 14.63 2.80
CA HIS A 72 7.17 13.95 1.53
C HIS A 72 7.71 12.53 1.77
N GLY A 73 6.95 11.54 1.34
CA GLY A 73 7.29 10.14 1.36
C GLY A 73 8.15 9.74 0.17
N SER A 74 9.15 8.95 0.44
CA SER A 74 9.84 8.11 -0.53
C SER A 74 9.86 6.68 -0.01
N PHE A 75 10.14 5.71 -0.87
CA PHE A 75 10.29 4.32 -0.43
C PHE A 75 11.69 3.81 -0.75
N ASN A 76 12.22 2.99 0.16
CA ASN A 76 13.52 2.36 -0.03
C ASN A 76 13.40 0.96 -0.65
N ASN A 77 12.22 0.34 -0.48
CA ASN A 77 11.95 -1.00 -0.95
C ASN A 77 10.47 -1.16 -1.24
N ALA A 78 10.15 -1.84 -2.34
CA ALA A 78 8.82 -2.25 -2.70
C ALA A 78 8.90 -3.66 -3.31
N ARG A 79 8.13 -4.62 -2.79
CA ARG A 79 8.12 -6.00 -3.31
C ARG A 79 6.74 -6.61 -3.25
N PHE A 80 6.43 -7.47 -4.22
CA PHE A 80 5.29 -8.36 -4.10
C PHE A 80 5.59 -9.45 -3.06
N THR A 81 4.63 -9.69 -2.17
CA THR A 81 4.67 -10.75 -1.15
C THR A 81 4.74 -12.15 -1.74
N ARG A 82 4.24 -12.32 -2.98
CA ARG A 82 4.28 -13.59 -3.72
C ARG A 82 4.83 -13.37 -5.13
N LYS A 83 5.53 -14.37 -5.65
CA LYS A 83 6.21 -14.30 -6.97
C LYS A 83 5.27 -14.02 -8.14
N THR A 84 4.00 -14.42 -8.03
CA THR A 84 3.00 -14.34 -9.12
C THR A 84 1.99 -13.19 -8.93
N GLY A 85 2.33 -12.19 -8.12
CA GLY A 85 1.43 -11.11 -7.73
C GLY A 85 0.76 -11.36 -6.37
N GLY A 86 0.18 -10.32 -5.80
CA GLY A 86 -0.38 -10.33 -4.45
C GLY A 86 -0.20 -8.97 -3.80
N ASP A 87 -0.19 -8.95 -2.48
CA ASP A 87 0.04 -7.74 -1.71
C ASP A 87 1.44 -7.19 -1.99
N VAL A 88 1.59 -5.86 -1.94
CA VAL A 88 2.87 -5.16 -2.08
C VAL A 88 3.31 -4.67 -0.71
N GLU A 89 4.46 -5.14 -0.25
CA GLU A 89 5.14 -4.58 0.92
C GLU A 89 5.97 -3.38 0.49
N VAL A 90 5.80 -2.25 1.19
CA VAL A 90 6.50 -1.00 0.91
C VAL A 90 7.10 -0.45 2.19
N SER A 91 8.41 -0.22 2.21
CA SER A 91 9.09 0.47 3.31
C SER A 91 9.26 1.94 2.98
N VAL A 92 8.53 2.81 3.70
CA VAL A 92 8.41 4.23 3.40
C VAL A 92 9.20 5.07 4.42
N VAL A 93 9.87 6.10 3.90
CA VAL A 93 10.55 7.15 4.64
C VAL A 93 9.92 8.48 4.28
N PHE A 94 9.37 9.16 5.27
CA PHE A 94 8.85 10.51 5.16
C PHE A 94 9.91 11.50 5.63
N SER A 95 10.11 12.55 4.85
CA SER A 95 11.02 13.66 5.11
C SER A 95 10.27 14.99 5.06
N ASN A 96 10.68 15.98 5.85
CA ASN A 96 10.13 17.33 5.80
C ASN A 96 11.28 18.34 5.85
N PRO A 97 11.46 19.18 4.80
CA PRO A 97 12.58 20.11 4.73
C PRO A 97 12.54 21.18 5.83
N GLN A 98 11.37 21.48 6.40
CA GLN A 98 11.22 22.43 7.51
C GLN A 98 11.66 21.83 8.86
N VAL A 99 11.69 20.50 8.97
CA VAL A 99 12.04 19.77 10.19
C VAL A 99 13.36 19.07 9.99
N GLN A 100 14.44 19.84 10.00
CA GLN A 100 15.79 19.32 9.78
C GLN A 100 16.11 18.16 10.74
N ARG A 101 16.79 17.14 10.19
CA ARG A 101 17.28 15.93 10.89
C ARG A 101 16.23 14.99 11.48
N ARG A 102 14.97 15.07 11.06
CA ARG A 102 13.94 14.09 11.43
C ARG A 102 13.38 13.41 10.19
N LEU A 103 13.39 12.09 10.24
CA LEU A 103 12.71 11.23 9.28
C LEU A 103 11.60 10.47 10.02
N LYS A 104 10.54 10.14 9.31
CA LYS A 104 9.50 9.23 9.80
C LYS A 104 9.51 7.97 8.97
N LYS A 105 9.46 6.81 9.59
CA LYS A 105 9.48 5.52 8.91
C LYS A 105 8.22 4.74 9.23
N THR A 106 7.72 4.04 8.23
CA THR A 106 6.58 3.12 8.35
C THR A 106 6.69 2.09 7.24
N GLU A 107 5.99 0.98 7.43
CA GLU A 107 5.84 -0.04 6.40
C GLU A 107 4.37 -0.18 6.07
N PHE A 108 4.06 -0.30 4.78
CA PHE A 108 2.72 -0.56 4.28
C PHE A 108 2.68 -1.95 3.67
N VAL A 109 1.55 -2.62 3.85
CA VAL A 109 1.13 -3.72 3.00
C VAL A 109 -0.05 -3.20 2.19
N LEU A 110 0.15 -3.09 0.88
CA LEU A 110 -0.88 -2.68 -0.06
C LEU A 110 -1.55 -3.92 -0.63
N GLU A 111 -2.87 -3.91 -0.73
CA GLU A 111 -3.61 -4.93 -1.45
C GLU A 111 -4.38 -4.30 -2.61
N SER A 112 -4.60 -5.09 -3.67
CA SER A 112 -5.44 -4.67 -4.78
C SER A 112 -6.91 -4.94 -4.45
N ASN A 113 -7.76 -3.94 -4.66
CA ASN A 113 -9.21 -4.04 -4.54
C ASN A 113 -9.88 -4.70 -5.77
N GLY A 114 -9.10 -5.34 -6.65
CA GLY A 114 -9.58 -5.99 -7.86
C GLY A 114 -9.83 -5.05 -9.05
N VAL A 115 -9.76 -3.73 -8.85
CA VAL A 115 -9.75 -2.78 -9.95
C VAL A 115 -8.35 -2.74 -10.55
N MET A 116 -8.21 -3.08 -11.83
CA MET A 116 -6.94 -2.95 -12.58
C MET A 116 -6.62 -1.47 -12.89
N SER A 117 -6.51 -0.63 -11.86
CA SER A 117 -6.10 0.78 -11.93
C SER A 117 -5.10 1.09 -10.81
N TYR A 118 -4.30 2.15 -10.92
CA TYR A 118 -3.40 2.58 -9.84
C TYR A 118 -4.16 2.98 -8.57
N SER A 119 -5.37 3.52 -8.70
CA SER A 119 -6.29 3.79 -7.59
C SER A 119 -6.92 2.51 -7.01
N GLY A 120 -6.56 1.35 -7.54
CA GLY A 120 -7.01 0.05 -7.04
C GLY A 120 -6.21 -0.47 -5.85
N TRP A 121 -5.18 0.25 -5.37
CA TRP A 121 -4.33 -0.20 -4.28
C TRP A 121 -4.65 0.52 -2.97
N THR A 122 -4.88 -0.25 -1.92
CA THR A 122 -5.23 0.27 -0.58
C THR A 122 -4.35 -0.34 0.50
N ILE A 123 -4.17 0.38 1.60
CA ILE A 123 -3.45 -0.08 2.78
C ILE A 123 -4.29 -1.15 3.46
N LYS A 124 -3.80 -2.39 3.37
CA LYS A 124 -4.28 -3.53 4.14
C LYS A 124 -3.81 -3.45 5.59
N SER A 125 -2.54 -3.15 5.79
CA SER A 125 -1.93 -2.95 7.10
C SER A 125 -0.78 -1.98 7.05
N MET A 126 -0.52 -1.32 8.17
CA MET A 126 0.52 -0.32 8.33
C MET A 126 1.19 -0.52 9.70
N THR A 127 2.52 -0.44 9.75
CA THR A 127 3.24 -0.41 11.02
C THR A 127 3.16 0.96 11.68
N ASN A 128 3.47 1.06 12.97
CA ASN A 128 3.50 2.35 13.64
C ASN A 128 4.51 3.30 12.98
N ILE A 129 4.18 4.58 12.91
CA ILE A 129 5.11 5.62 12.45
C ILE A 129 6.21 5.79 13.50
N ILE A 130 7.46 5.57 13.10
CA ILE A 130 8.64 5.72 13.96
C ILE A 130 9.39 6.99 13.54
N THR A 131 9.71 7.86 14.49
CA THR A 131 10.57 9.02 14.21
C THR A 131 12.04 8.62 14.39
N VAL A 132 12.84 8.80 13.33
CA VAL A 132 14.28 8.54 13.31
C VAL A 132 15.00 9.88 13.26
N ARG A 133 16.00 10.06 14.13
CA ARG A 133 16.91 11.20 14.06
C ARG A 133 18.10 10.79 13.19
N THR A 134 18.36 11.55 12.15
CA THR A 134 19.64 11.42 11.44
C THR A 134 20.73 12.05 12.28
N PRO A 135 21.94 11.44 12.32
CA PRO A 135 23.08 11.95 13.06
C PRO A 135 23.43 13.40 12.69
#